data_AF-A0A4Q3EQ63-F1
#
_entry.id   AF-A0A4Q3EQ63-F1
#
_cell.length_a   1.000
_cell.length_b   1.000
_cell.length_c   1.000
_cell.angle_alpha   90.00
_cell.angle_beta   90.00
_cell.angle_gamma   90.00
#
_symmetry.space_group_name_H-M   'P 1'
#
loop_
_entity.id
_entity.type
_entity.pdbx_description
1 polymer ?
#
loop_
_entity_poly.entity_id
_entity_poly.type
_entity_poly.pdbx_seq_one_letter_code
_entity_poly.pdbx_strand_id
1 'polypeptide(L)'
;MIKYFLALTLLLFALKAYSQPFIRFDTTNVNVGDICDGPEFEVYWTFTNISDTTVVIDHANSTGPMLASEWPTEPIKPGGTGKIHGTLLTTGWMGRSFYRTILVQLTNGSRNTISVKGDVHYCEPGINFPKKDELVYPSRVGE
;
A
#
# COMPACT_ATOMS: atom_id res chain seq x y z
N MET A 1 -12.54 -18.41 49.32
CA MET A 1 -11.42 -17.63 48.71
C MET A 1 -10.85 -18.28 47.45
N ILE A 2 -10.67 -19.61 47.37
CA ILE A 2 -10.18 -20.31 46.16
C ILE A 2 -11.08 -20.20 44.90
N LYS A 3 -12.41 -20.07 45.05
CA LYS A 3 -13.35 -20.00 43.91
C LYS A 3 -13.18 -18.77 43.02
N TYR A 4 -12.79 -17.63 43.59
CA TYR A 4 -12.54 -16.40 42.82
C TYR A 4 -11.11 -16.36 42.24
N PHE A 5 -10.21 -17.17 42.77
CA PHE A 5 -8.83 -17.28 42.31
C PHE A 5 -8.75 -18.00 40.95
N LEU A 6 -9.60 -19.00 40.71
CA LEU A 6 -9.72 -19.68 39.40
C LEU A 6 -10.43 -18.84 38.33
N ALA A 7 -11.30 -17.92 38.72
CA ALA A 7 -11.98 -17.00 37.80
C ALA A 7 -11.06 -15.85 37.35
N LEU A 8 -10.13 -15.42 38.22
CA LEU A 8 -9.17 -14.36 37.92
C LEU A 8 -8.03 -14.84 37.01
N THR A 9 -7.63 -16.11 37.10
CA THR A 9 -6.60 -16.70 36.21
C THR A 9 -7.11 -16.93 34.79
N LEU A 10 -8.41 -17.18 34.57
CA LEU A 10 -8.99 -17.25 33.22
C LEU A 10 -9.09 -15.88 32.53
N LEU A 11 -9.18 -14.78 33.28
CA LEU A 11 -9.24 -13.42 32.72
C LEU A 11 -7.87 -12.94 32.19
N LEU A 12 -6.76 -13.51 32.69
CA LEU A 12 -5.39 -13.18 32.28
C LEU A 12 -4.93 -13.86 30.97
N PHE A 13 -5.67 -14.87 30.48
CA PHE A 13 -5.32 -15.61 29.25
C PHE A 13 -5.95 -15.05 27.97
N ALA A 14 -6.78 -14.01 28.07
CA ALA A 14 -7.49 -13.44 26.92
C ALA A 14 -6.79 -12.24 26.25
N LEU A 15 -5.54 -11.93 26.62
CA LEU A 15 -4.71 -11.02 25.83
C LEU A 15 -4.26 -11.77 24.57
N LYS A 16 -5.18 -11.89 23.60
CA LYS A 16 -4.85 -12.18 22.21
C LYS A 16 -3.74 -11.19 21.82
N ALA A 17 -2.55 -11.70 21.51
CA ALA A 17 -1.48 -10.91 20.93
C ALA A 17 -1.98 -10.32 19.60
N TYR A 18 -2.54 -9.12 19.65
CA TYR A 18 -2.78 -8.32 18.47
C TYR A 18 -1.40 -7.96 17.95
N SER A 19 -1.01 -8.53 16.80
CA SER A 19 0.14 -8.06 16.07
C SER A 19 -0.11 -6.59 15.74
N GLN A 20 0.58 -5.69 16.43
CA GLN A 20 0.52 -4.26 16.13
C GLN A 20 1.10 -4.06 14.72
N PRO A 21 0.41 -3.30 13.85
CA PRO A 21 0.93 -3.00 12.53
C PRO A 21 2.25 -2.22 12.67
N PHE A 22 3.31 -2.69 12.00
CA PHE A 22 4.63 -2.04 12.04
C PHE A 22 4.69 -0.79 11.15
N ILE A 23 3.95 -0.79 10.05
CA ILE A 23 3.80 0.36 9.17
C ILE A 23 2.32 0.66 8.96
N ARG A 24 2.00 1.91 8.69
CA ARG A 24 0.67 2.38 8.30
C ARG A 24 0.76 3.14 7.00
N PHE A 25 0.03 2.69 5.99
CA PHE A 25 -0.15 3.43 4.74
C PHE A 25 -1.15 4.57 4.92
N ASP A 26 -0.95 5.67 4.20
CA ASP A 26 -1.94 6.75 4.12
C ASP A 26 -3.18 6.32 3.34
N THR A 27 -2.97 5.57 2.26
CA THR A 27 -4.01 4.80 1.55
C THR A 27 -3.46 3.44 1.16
N THR A 28 -4.28 2.39 1.23
CA THR A 28 -3.95 1.06 0.72
C THR A 28 -4.57 0.78 -0.64
N ASN A 29 -5.55 1.57 -1.08
CA ASN A 29 -6.26 1.35 -2.35
C ASN A 29 -6.27 2.64 -3.15
N VAL A 30 -5.71 2.60 -4.35
CA VAL A 30 -5.63 3.73 -5.28
C VAL A 30 -6.58 3.46 -6.44
N ASN A 31 -7.46 4.41 -6.75
CA ASN A 31 -8.19 4.41 -8.01
C ASN A 31 -7.62 5.52 -8.88
N VAL A 32 -7.01 5.16 -10.00
CA VAL A 32 -6.43 6.12 -10.95
C VAL A 32 -7.46 6.65 -11.95
N GLY A 33 -8.68 6.08 -11.95
CA GLY A 33 -9.70 6.39 -12.95
C GLY A 33 -9.25 5.96 -14.34
N ASP A 34 -9.49 6.84 -15.31
CA ASP A 34 -9.15 6.61 -16.71
C ASP A 34 -7.68 6.94 -16.97
N ILE A 35 -6.94 6.00 -17.57
CA ILE A 35 -5.54 6.19 -17.98
C ILE A 35 -5.32 5.74 -19.42
N CYS A 36 -4.23 6.21 -20.02
CA CYS A 36 -3.88 5.84 -21.39
C CYS A 36 -3.42 4.41 -21.57
N ASP A 37 -3.75 3.85 -22.73
CA ASP A 37 -3.02 2.73 -23.29
C ASP A 37 -1.66 3.19 -23.85
N GLY A 38 -0.57 2.52 -23.44
CA GLY A 38 0.77 2.70 -24.01
C GLY A 38 1.78 3.38 -23.07
N PRO A 39 1.60 4.66 -22.69
CA PRO A 39 2.50 5.34 -21.77
C PRO A 39 2.56 4.69 -20.40
N GLU A 40 3.72 4.79 -19.75
CA GLU A 40 3.87 4.44 -18.34
C GLU A 40 3.04 5.37 -17.45
N PHE A 41 2.45 4.80 -16.41
CA PHE A 41 1.73 5.55 -15.38
C PHE A 41 2.30 5.24 -14.00
N GLU A 42 2.72 6.27 -13.27
CA GLU A 42 3.29 6.15 -11.93
C GLU A 42 2.22 6.26 -10.84
N VAL A 43 2.33 5.42 -9.81
CA VAL A 43 1.48 5.45 -8.61
C VAL A 43 2.33 5.30 -7.37
N TYR A 44 2.01 6.03 -6.30
CA TYR A 44 2.78 6.04 -5.07
C TYR A 44 1.91 5.72 -3.85
N TRP A 45 2.43 4.89 -2.96
CA TRP A 45 1.84 4.64 -1.64
C TRP A 45 2.80 5.07 -0.55
N THR A 46 2.46 6.16 0.15
CA THR A 46 3.22 6.63 1.31
C THR A 46 2.83 5.82 2.54
N PHE A 47 3.82 5.45 3.34
CA PHE A 47 3.62 4.82 4.64
C PHE A 47 4.48 5.47 5.71
N THR A 48 4.04 5.31 6.96
CA THR A 48 4.77 5.70 8.17
C THR A 48 5.11 4.46 8.97
N ASN A 49 6.34 4.35 9.48
CA ASN A 49 6.69 3.41 10.53
C ASN A 49 6.04 3.85 11.84
N ILE A 50 5.09 3.05 12.33
CA ILE A 50 4.33 3.34 13.55
C ILE A 50 4.72 2.41 14.71
N SER A 51 5.75 1.57 14.54
CA SER A 51 6.31 0.78 15.64
C SER A 51 7.34 1.59 16.44
N ASP A 52 7.80 0.98 17.54
CA ASP A 52 8.89 1.44 18.41
C ASP A 52 10.28 0.99 17.94
N THR A 53 10.36 0.30 16.80
CA THR A 53 11.59 -0.29 16.25
C THR A 53 11.82 0.15 14.81
N THR A 54 13.06 0.11 14.34
CA THR A 54 13.37 0.34 12.93
C THR A 54 12.77 -0.77 12.06
N VAL A 55 12.12 -0.41 10.97
CA VAL A 55 11.55 -1.37 10.00
C VAL A 55 12.37 -1.41 8.72
N VAL A 56 12.44 -2.58 8.11
CA VAL A 56 13.07 -2.79 6.79
C VAL A 56 12.07 -3.54 5.92
N ILE A 57 11.86 -3.06 4.70
CA ILE A 57 11.05 -3.77 3.69
C ILE A 57 11.95 -4.84 3.07
N ASP A 58 11.54 -6.09 3.20
CA ASP A 58 12.21 -7.24 2.59
C ASP A 58 11.91 -7.30 1.10
N HIS A 59 10.62 -7.25 0.74
CA HIS A 59 10.17 -7.18 -0.65
C HIS A 59 8.80 -6.53 -0.78
N ALA A 60 8.54 -5.94 -1.95
CA ALA A 60 7.22 -5.46 -2.33
C ALA A 60 6.84 -6.05 -3.69
N ASN A 61 6.30 -7.27 -3.71
CA ASN A 61 6.06 -8.02 -4.94
C ASN A 61 4.67 -7.72 -5.52
N SER A 62 4.61 -7.38 -6.81
CA SER A 62 3.35 -7.21 -7.53
C SER A 62 2.76 -8.56 -7.99
N THR A 63 1.46 -8.57 -8.30
CA THR A 63 0.76 -9.78 -8.77
C THR A 63 0.94 -10.12 -10.26
N GLY A 64 1.69 -9.33 -11.04
CA GLY A 64 1.94 -9.61 -12.45
C GLY A 64 2.70 -8.51 -13.21
N PRO A 65 3.03 -8.74 -14.49
CA PRO A 65 3.97 -7.90 -15.27
C PRO A 65 3.46 -6.49 -15.58
N MET A 66 2.15 -6.25 -15.39
CA MET A 66 1.54 -4.94 -15.65
C MET A 66 1.90 -3.89 -14.59
N LEU A 67 2.28 -4.31 -13.38
CA LEU A 67 2.63 -3.41 -12.28
C LEU A 67 4.05 -3.77 -11.82
N ALA A 68 5.01 -2.92 -12.11
CA ALA A 68 6.32 -2.98 -11.47
C ALA A 68 6.28 -2.24 -10.13
N SER A 69 7.17 -2.59 -9.21
CA SER A 69 7.24 -1.99 -7.88
C SER A 69 8.67 -1.76 -7.43
N GLU A 70 8.90 -0.59 -6.84
CA GLU A 70 10.14 -0.18 -6.21
C GLU A 70 9.84 0.27 -4.77
N TRP A 71 10.77 -0.01 -3.86
CA TRP A 71 10.61 0.28 -2.44
C TRP A 71 11.94 0.72 -1.82
N PRO A 72 11.91 1.45 -0.68
CA PRO A 72 13.12 1.81 0.03
C PRO A 72 13.80 0.57 0.59
N THR A 73 15.10 0.44 0.31
CA THR A 73 15.97 -0.61 0.86
C THR A 73 16.64 -0.18 2.17
N GLU A 74 16.62 1.12 2.47
CA GLU A 74 17.16 1.66 3.71
C GLU A 74 16.22 1.43 4.91
N PRO A 75 16.76 1.23 6.12
CA PRO A 75 15.95 1.09 7.33
C PRO A 75 15.18 2.36 7.68
N ILE A 76 13.87 2.24 7.94
CA ILE A 76 12.99 3.34 8.34
C ILE A 76 12.84 3.36 9.86
N LYS A 77 13.33 4.41 10.51
CA LYS A 77 13.24 4.60 11.98
C LYS A 77 11.79 4.79 12.45
N PRO A 78 11.49 4.59 13.75
CA PRO A 78 10.19 4.93 14.34
C PRO A 78 9.74 6.34 13.96
N GLY A 79 8.49 6.48 13.50
CA GLY A 79 7.92 7.74 13.01
C GLY A 79 8.40 8.19 11.62
N GLY A 80 9.38 7.51 11.03
CA GLY A 80 9.87 7.79 9.68
C GLY A 80 8.87 7.38 8.60
N THR A 81 8.96 8.03 7.43
CA THR A 81 8.09 7.77 6.27
C THR A 81 8.86 7.13 5.12
N GLY A 82 8.20 6.29 4.34
CA GLY A 82 8.70 5.75 3.08
C GLY A 82 7.62 5.75 1.99
N LYS A 83 7.99 5.40 0.77
CA LYS A 83 7.07 5.31 -0.38
C LYS A 83 7.29 4.01 -1.14
N ILE A 84 6.21 3.33 -1.51
CA ILE A 84 6.24 2.30 -2.56
C ILE A 84 5.91 3.00 -3.87
N HIS A 85 6.79 2.88 -4.86
CA HIS A 85 6.60 3.41 -6.21
C HIS A 85 6.15 2.26 -7.12
N GLY A 86 5.01 2.42 -7.79
CA GLY A 86 4.50 1.48 -8.76
C GLY A 86 4.48 2.08 -10.16
N THR A 87 4.91 1.31 -11.15
CA THR A 87 4.86 1.69 -12.56
C THR A 87 3.90 0.76 -13.29
N LEU A 88 2.86 1.33 -13.89
CA LEU A 88 1.87 0.61 -14.68
C LEU A 88 2.25 0.63 -16.16
N LEU A 89 2.28 -0.55 -16.77
CA LEU A 89 2.49 -0.77 -18.20
C LEU A 89 1.20 -1.28 -18.82
N THR A 90 0.43 -0.37 -19.44
CA THR A 90 -0.91 -0.65 -19.95
C THR A 90 -0.95 -1.04 -21.43
N THR A 91 0.18 -1.05 -22.14
CA THR A 91 0.25 -1.36 -23.57
C THR A 91 -0.58 -2.60 -23.95
N GLY A 92 -1.58 -2.41 -24.82
CA GLY A 92 -2.48 -3.46 -25.28
C GLY A 92 -3.68 -3.75 -24.36
N TRP A 93 -3.93 -2.88 -23.37
CA TRP A 93 -5.09 -2.96 -22.47
C TRP A 93 -6.25 -2.03 -22.87
N MET A 94 -6.22 -1.41 -24.05
CA MET A 94 -7.30 -0.56 -24.58
C MET A 94 -8.71 -1.11 -24.30
N GLY A 95 -9.56 -0.27 -23.68
CA GLY A 95 -10.96 -0.57 -23.40
C GLY A 95 -11.17 -1.59 -22.26
N ARG A 96 -10.18 -1.80 -21.39
CA ARG A 96 -10.25 -2.77 -20.29
C ARG A 96 -9.97 -2.11 -18.95
N SER A 97 -10.67 -2.59 -17.92
CA SER A 97 -10.37 -2.28 -16.53
C SER A 97 -9.25 -3.16 -16.00
N PHE A 98 -8.54 -2.68 -14.97
CA PHE A 98 -7.57 -3.46 -14.24
C PHE A 98 -7.69 -3.28 -12.73
N TYR A 99 -7.24 -4.31 -12.01
CA TYR A 99 -7.01 -4.30 -10.56
C TYR A 99 -5.72 -5.05 -10.29
N ARG A 100 -4.77 -4.41 -9.62
CA ARG A 100 -3.46 -5.00 -9.28
C ARG A 100 -3.13 -4.73 -7.83
N THR A 101 -2.30 -5.60 -7.28
CA THR A 101 -1.89 -5.52 -5.88
C THR A 101 -0.38 -5.70 -5.76
N ILE A 102 0.17 -5.13 -4.70
CA ILE A 102 1.54 -5.34 -4.24
C ILE A 102 1.46 -5.89 -2.81
N LEU A 103 2.14 -7.02 -2.56
CA LEU A 103 2.36 -7.56 -1.23
C LEU A 103 3.68 -6.99 -0.70
N VAL A 104 3.58 -6.14 0.31
CA VAL A 104 4.71 -5.56 1.04
C VAL A 104 5.00 -6.42 2.26
N GLN A 105 6.16 -7.07 2.29
CA GLN A 105 6.63 -7.86 3.42
C GLN A 105 7.81 -7.17 4.11
N LEU A 106 7.74 -7.08 5.43
CA LEU A 106 8.84 -6.59 6.27
C LEU A 106 9.75 -7.76 6.68
N THR A 107 10.99 -7.47 7.04
CA THR A 107 11.97 -8.48 7.50
C THR A 107 11.54 -9.22 8.76
N ASN A 108 10.66 -8.63 9.57
CA ASN A 108 10.08 -9.28 10.75
C ASN A 108 8.89 -10.22 10.43
N GLY A 109 8.54 -10.41 9.16
CA GLY A 109 7.45 -11.26 8.70
C GLY A 109 6.08 -10.57 8.62
N SER A 110 5.95 -9.31 9.03
CA SER A 110 4.72 -8.54 8.87
C SER A 110 4.40 -8.29 7.39
N ARG A 111 3.12 -8.34 7.04
CA ARG A 111 2.66 -8.19 5.66
C ARG A 111 1.58 -7.13 5.54
N ASN A 112 1.64 -6.36 4.45
CA ASN A 112 0.65 -5.38 4.07
C ASN A 112 0.34 -5.55 2.59
N THR A 113 -0.92 -5.35 2.21
CA THR A 113 -1.34 -5.39 0.81
C THR A 113 -1.82 -4.01 0.40
N ILE A 114 -1.28 -3.50 -0.70
CA ILE A 114 -1.74 -2.28 -1.36
C ILE A 114 -2.26 -2.60 -2.75
N SER A 115 -3.15 -1.78 -3.28
CA SER A 115 -3.80 -2.01 -4.57
C SER A 115 -3.92 -0.74 -5.41
N VAL A 116 -3.99 -0.95 -6.73
CA VAL A 116 -4.34 0.06 -7.72
C VAL A 116 -5.36 -0.50 -8.70
N LYS A 117 -6.35 0.31 -9.04
CA LYS A 117 -7.35 0.01 -10.07
C LYS A 117 -7.59 1.20 -10.99
N GLY A 118 -8.10 0.92 -12.18
CA GLY A 118 -8.49 1.94 -13.15
C GLY A 118 -9.01 1.32 -14.44
N ASP A 119 -9.27 2.18 -15.41
CA ASP A 119 -9.81 1.87 -16.72
C ASP A 119 -8.86 2.42 -17.80
N VAL A 120 -8.61 1.62 -18.85
CA VAL A 120 -7.66 1.98 -19.90
C VAL A 120 -8.40 2.45 -21.15
N HIS A 121 -8.11 3.67 -21.59
CA HIS A 121 -8.80 4.33 -22.69
C HIS A 121 -7.85 4.82 -23.78
N TYR A 122 -8.45 5.15 -24.93
CA TYR A 122 -7.74 5.79 -26.02
C TYR A 122 -7.45 7.24 -25.65
N CYS A 123 -6.20 7.62 -25.83
CA CYS A 123 -5.75 8.98 -25.62
C CYS A 123 -5.52 9.62 -26.96
N GLU A 124 -6.33 10.64 -27.28
CA GLU A 124 -6.04 11.48 -28.42
C GLU A 124 -4.66 12.13 -28.23
N PRO A 125 -3.79 12.12 -29.26
CA PRO A 125 -2.51 12.81 -29.21
C PRO A 125 -2.72 14.29 -28.83
N GLY A 126 -2.24 14.69 -27.63
CA GLY A 126 -2.36 16.06 -27.12
C GLY A 126 -3.24 16.24 -25.87
N ILE A 127 -4.00 15.22 -25.45
CA ILE A 127 -4.70 15.22 -24.15
C ILE A 127 -3.75 14.67 -23.07
N ASN A 128 -3.31 15.51 -22.13
CA ASN A 128 -2.60 15.05 -20.93
C ASN A 128 -3.63 14.46 -19.96
N PHE A 129 -3.49 13.17 -19.68
CA PHE A 129 -4.05 12.55 -18.48
C PHE A 129 -3.31 13.12 -17.27
N PRO A 130 -3.93 13.19 -16.07
CA PRO A 130 -3.46 14.01 -14.95
C PRO A 130 -1.95 13.86 -14.77
N LYS A 131 -1.25 14.99 -14.92
CA LYS A 131 0.20 15.01 -14.85
C LYS A 131 0.65 14.64 -13.44
N LYS A 132 1.84 14.05 -13.37
CA LYS A 132 2.70 13.71 -12.22
C LYS A 132 2.52 14.48 -10.90
N ASP A 133 2.11 15.75 -10.93
CA ASP A 133 1.96 16.62 -9.76
C ASP A 133 0.49 16.91 -9.35
N GLU A 134 -0.49 16.37 -10.07
CA GLU A 134 -1.93 16.63 -9.86
C GLU A 134 -2.65 15.50 -9.11
N LEU A 135 -1.99 14.34 -8.92
CA LEU A 135 -2.41 13.32 -7.95
C LEU A 135 -1.92 13.68 -6.55
N VAL A 136 -2.26 14.89 -6.11
CA VAL A 136 -2.30 15.21 -4.68
C VAL A 136 -3.46 14.41 -4.12
N TYR A 137 -3.18 13.31 -3.40
CA TYR A 137 -4.16 12.82 -2.43
C TYR A 137 -4.41 13.96 -1.43
N PRO A 138 -5.60 14.58 -1.39
CA PRO A 138 -5.87 15.52 -0.33
C PRO A 138 -5.87 14.75 0.99
N SER A 139 -5.02 15.24 1.88
CA SER A 139 -5.05 14.95 3.30
C SER A 139 -6.50 15.11 3.81
N ARG A 140 -6.98 14.13 4.58
CA ARG A 140 -8.19 14.14 5.43
C ARG A 140 -9.17 15.31 5.27
N VAL A 141 -10.41 15.02 4.90
CA VAL A 141 -11.64 15.59 5.47
C VAL A 141 -12.70 14.48 5.27
N GLY A 142 -13.35 13.89 6.28
CA GLY A 142 -14.06 14.55 7.36
C GLY A 142 -15.53 14.69 6.95
N GLU A 143 -16.29 13.60 7.00
CA GLU A 143 -17.73 13.47 7.34
C GLU A 143 -18.13 12.00 7.35
#